data_AF-A0A7X8UXH5-F1
#
_entry.id   AF-A0A7X8UXH5-F1
#
_cell.length_a   1.000
_cell.length_b   1.000
_cell.length_c   1.000
_cell.angle_alpha   90.00
_cell.angle_beta   90.00
_cell.angle_gamma   90.00
#
_symmetry.space_group_name_H-M   'P 1'
#
loop_
_entity.id
_entity.type
_entity.pdbx_description
1 polymer ?
#
loop_
_entity_poly.entity_id
_entity_poly.type
_entity_poly.pdbx_seq_one_letter_code
_entity_poly.pdbx_strand_id
1 'polypeptide(L)'
;MNISERFNRIKSIEQMYEAAKAALAHYLKDCRDNPTLLIGASFTTREVRECIYDLEDAFLIRIFAEFEATLRDYWKRGCRRKSQPWAKILIDSIAARCFARESDLAYVHEVREYRNSLLHEGNLPRRITVQQARSCLCVFLSHLPRDW
;
A
#
# COMPACT_ATOMS: atom_id res chain seq x y z
N MET A 1 17.25 -9.80 3.03
CA MET A 1 16.11 -9.99 2.15
C MET A 1 16.45 -9.32 0.85
N ASN A 2 16.51 -10.07 -0.24
CA ASN A 2 16.84 -9.52 -1.56
C ASN A 2 15.66 -8.76 -2.16
N ILE A 3 15.88 -8.03 -3.25
CA ILE A 3 14.83 -7.23 -3.89
C ILE A 3 13.66 -8.09 -4.40
N SER A 4 13.92 -9.31 -4.87
CA SER A 4 12.88 -10.23 -5.35
C SER A 4 11.91 -10.65 -4.23
N GLU A 5 12.43 -10.93 -3.04
CA GLU A 5 11.63 -11.22 -1.85
C GLU A 5 10.76 -10.01 -1.45
N ARG A 6 11.27 -8.79 -1.61
CA ARG A 6 10.53 -7.54 -1.38
C ARG A 6 9.35 -7.39 -2.36
N PHE A 7 9.60 -7.62 -3.65
CA PHE A 7 8.54 -7.64 -4.67
C PHE A 7 7.46 -8.68 -4.37
N ASN A 8 7.87 -9.89 -3.96
CA ASN A 8 6.93 -10.95 -3.61
C ASN A 8 6.09 -10.59 -2.39
N ARG A 9 6.65 -9.90 -1.39
CA ARG A 9 5.87 -9.41 -0.24
C ARG A 9 4.82 -8.38 -0.66
N ILE A 10 5.21 -7.39 -1.46
CA ILE A 10 4.28 -6.37 -1.96
C ILE A 10 3.15 -7.04 -2.78
N LYS A 11 3.49 -8.00 -3.65
CA LYS A 11 2.52 -8.79 -4.41
C LYS A 11 1.60 -9.62 -3.51
N SER A 12 2.14 -10.26 -2.47
CA SER A 12 1.36 -11.03 -1.51
C SER A 12 0.34 -10.16 -0.76
N ILE A 13 0.69 -8.91 -0.46
CA ILE A 13 -0.24 -7.96 0.17
C ILE A 13 -1.43 -7.65 -0.78
N GLU A 14 -1.18 -7.42 -2.07
CA GLU A 14 -2.25 -7.25 -3.07
C GLU A 14 -3.13 -8.52 -3.17
N GLN A 15 -2.52 -9.71 -3.21
CA GLN A 15 -3.28 -10.96 -3.26
C GLN A 15 -4.16 -11.18 -2.01
N MET A 16 -3.65 -10.83 -0.84
CA MET A 16 -4.42 -10.85 0.40
C MET A 16 -5.59 -9.85 0.37
N TYR A 17 -5.39 -8.65 -0.19
CA TYR A 17 -6.46 -7.67 -0.39
C TYR A 17 -7.57 -8.24 -1.27
N GLU A 18 -7.23 -8.79 -2.44
CA GLU A 18 -8.22 -9.35 -3.37
C GLU A 18 -8.99 -10.52 -2.74
N ALA A 19 -8.29 -11.41 -2.02
CA ALA A 19 -8.93 -12.51 -1.31
C ALA A 19 -9.89 -12.02 -0.22
N ALA A 20 -9.48 -11.04 0.59
CA ALA A 20 -10.31 -10.47 1.65
C ALA A 20 -11.53 -9.72 1.09
N LYS A 21 -11.34 -8.96 0.00
CA LYS A 21 -12.41 -8.26 -0.72
C LYS A 21 -13.45 -9.24 -1.26
N ALA A 22 -13.02 -10.33 -1.89
CA ALA A 22 -13.90 -11.36 -2.39
C ALA A 22 -14.67 -12.04 -1.24
N ALA A 23 -13.98 -12.41 -0.15
CA ALA A 23 -14.60 -13.03 1.01
C ALA A 23 -15.66 -12.12 1.66
N LEU A 24 -15.37 -10.84 1.85
CA LEU A 24 -16.34 -9.89 2.41
C LEU A 24 -17.51 -9.63 1.46
N ALA A 25 -17.28 -9.58 0.14
CA ALA A 25 -18.37 -9.43 -0.83
C ALA A 25 -19.30 -10.64 -0.83
N HIS A 26 -18.76 -11.86 -0.71
CA HIS A 26 -19.54 -13.07 -0.53
C HIS A 26 -20.32 -13.04 0.78
N TYR A 27 -19.67 -12.73 1.90
CA TYR A 27 -20.32 -12.65 3.20
C TYR A 27 -21.44 -11.58 3.24
N LEU A 28 -21.22 -10.42 2.60
CA LEU A 28 -22.23 -9.37 2.47
C LEU A 28 -23.47 -9.88 1.71
N LYS A 29 -23.29 -10.71 0.68
CA LYS A 29 -24.39 -11.34 -0.03
C LYS A 29 -25.14 -12.30 0.89
N ASP A 30 -24.42 -13.16 1.60
CA ASP A 30 -25.03 -14.14 2.52
C ASP A 30 -25.83 -13.46 3.63
N CYS A 31 -25.33 -12.36 4.21
CA CYS A 31 -26.07 -11.56 5.20
C CYS A 31 -27.35 -10.92 4.64
N ARG A 32 -27.38 -10.58 3.35
CA ARG A 32 -28.58 -10.03 2.70
C ARG A 32 -29.61 -11.11 2.42
N ASP A 33 -29.15 -12.26 1.95
CA ASP A 33 -30.01 -13.39 1.60
C ASP A 33 -30.53 -14.11 2.86
N ASN A 34 -29.74 -14.10 3.94
CA ASN A 34 -30.09 -14.69 5.22
C ASN A 34 -29.70 -13.79 6.43
N PRO A 35 -30.59 -12.87 6.86
CA PRO A 35 -30.33 -11.99 7.99
C PRO A 35 -30.10 -12.71 9.33
N THR A 36 -30.47 -13.98 9.46
CA THR A 36 -30.24 -14.76 10.70
C THR A 36 -28.76 -14.96 11.01
N LEU A 37 -27.88 -14.85 10.01
CA LEU A 37 -26.41 -14.88 10.18
C LEU A 37 -25.87 -13.73 11.05
N LEU A 38 -26.67 -12.68 11.26
CA LEU A 38 -26.30 -11.53 12.08
C LEU A 38 -26.86 -11.61 13.52
N ILE A 39 -27.62 -12.64 13.85
CA ILE A 39 -28.14 -12.82 15.22
C ILE A 39 -26.96 -13.07 16.16
N GLY A 40 -26.76 -12.16 17.12
CA GLY A 40 -25.65 -12.20 18.08
C GLY A 40 -24.32 -11.64 17.56
N ALA A 41 -24.27 -11.15 16.31
CA ALA A 41 -23.11 -10.43 15.80
C ALA A 41 -23.02 -9.02 16.42
N SER A 42 -21.80 -8.53 16.62
CA SER A 42 -21.53 -7.16 17.09
C SER A 42 -21.51 -6.12 15.96
N PHE A 43 -21.93 -6.50 14.76
CA PHE A 43 -21.90 -5.68 13.54
C PHE A 43 -23.16 -5.96 12.70
N THR A 44 -23.50 -5.05 11.81
CA THR A 44 -24.64 -5.19 10.89
C THR A 44 -24.16 -5.34 9.45
N THR A 45 -25.09 -5.62 8.53
CA THR A 45 -24.85 -5.61 7.07
C THR A 45 -24.21 -4.29 6.60
N ARG A 46 -24.51 -3.18 7.28
CA ARG A 46 -23.93 -1.88 6.97
C ARG A 46 -22.44 -1.86 7.28
N GLU A 47 -22.01 -2.28 8.47
CA GLU A 47 -20.60 -2.34 8.85
C GLU A 47 -19.83 -3.33 7.96
N VAL A 48 -20.43 -4.44 7.53
CA VAL A 48 -19.80 -5.35 6.54
C VAL A 48 -19.53 -4.61 5.22
N ARG A 49 -20.50 -3.80 4.75
CA ARG A 49 -20.33 -2.99 3.53
C ARG A 49 -19.28 -1.90 3.70
N GLU A 50 -19.29 -1.18 4.83
CA GLU A 50 -18.31 -0.15 5.15
C GLU A 50 -16.90 -0.74 5.24
N CYS A 51 -16.76 -1.91 5.87
CA CYS A 51 -15.50 -2.65 5.93
C CYS A 51 -14.91 -2.98 4.55
N ILE A 52 -15.73 -3.29 3.54
CA ILE A 52 -15.24 -3.51 2.16
C ILE A 52 -14.60 -2.24 1.59
N TYR A 53 -15.14 -1.06 1.89
CA TYR A 53 -14.57 0.20 1.42
C TYR A 53 -13.26 0.52 2.15
N ASP A 54 -13.24 0.39 3.47
CA ASP A 54 -12.07 0.69 4.31
C ASP A 54 -10.92 -0.32 4.10
N LEU A 55 -11.24 -1.54 3.63
CA LEU A 55 -10.26 -2.57 3.36
C LEU A 55 -9.20 -2.12 2.35
N GLU A 56 -9.60 -1.40 1.29
CA GLU A 56 -8.65 -0.95 0.27
C GLU A 56 -7.63 0.06 0.85
N ASP A 57 -8.11 0.97 1.68
CA ASP A 57 -7.29 1.98 2.33
C ASP A 57 -6.31 1.36 3.34
N ALA A 58 -6.77 0.38 4.12
CA ALA A 58 -5.91 -0.38 5.04
C ALA A 58 -4.78 -1.14 4.30
N PHE A 59 -5.11 -1.76 3.16
CA PHE A 59 -4.13 -2.48 2.36
C PHE A 59 -3.18 -1.54 1.60
N LEU A 60 -3.62 -0.35 1.20
CA LEU A 60 -2.75 0.67 0.63
C LEU A 60 -1.71 1.15 1.64
N ILE A 61 -2.12 1.41 2.89
CA ILE A 61 -1.21 1.74 3.99
C ILE A 61 -0.17 0.63 4.16
N ARG A 62 -0.61 -0.63 4.12
CA ARG A 62 0.28 -1.80 4.27
C ARG A 62 1.28 -1.95 3.13
N ILE A 63 0.86 -1.75 1.88
CA ILE A 63 1.77 -1.75 0.72
C ILE A 63 2.80 -0.62 0.84
N PHE A 64 2.35 0.59 1.19
CA PHE A 64 3.24 1.73 1.34
C PHE A 64 4.26 1.49 2.47
N ALA A 65 3.85 0.86 3.58
CA ALA A 65 4.74 0.52 4.67
C ALA A 65 5.86 -0.46 4.24
N GLU A 66 5.53 -1.51 3.47
CA GLU A 66 6.56 -2.44 2.95
C GLU A 66 7.49 -1.74 1.94
N PHE A 67 6.95 -0.89 1.08
CA PHE A 67 7.74 -0.03 0.19
C PHE A 67 8.72 0.86 0.98
N GLU A 68 8.22 1.60 1.96
CA GLU A 68 9.04 2.50 2.77
C GLU A 68 10.11 1.72 3.56
N ALA A 69 9.77 0.55 4.11
CA ALA A 69 10.73 -0.34 4.75
C ALA A 69 11.84 -0.80 3.79
N THR A 70 11.50 -1.04 2.51
CA THR A 70 12.47 -1.36 1.46
C THR A 70 13.43 -0.20 1.22
N LEU A 71 12.89 1.00 1.06
CA LEU A 71 13.70 2.21 0.87
C LEU A 71 14.61 2.49 2.07
N ARG A 72 14.10 2.31 3.30
CA ARG A 72 14.88 2.48 4.53
C ARG A 72 16.03 1.47 4.63
N ASP A 73 15.79 0.23 4.20
CA ASP A 73 16.84 -0.79 4.16
C ASP A 73 17.92 -0.44 3.12
N TYR A 74 17.52 -0.05 1.91
CA TYR A 74 18.46 0.41 0.88
C TYR A 74 19.23 1.66 1.33
N TRP A 75 18.57 2.62 1.97
CA TRP A 75 19.21 3.82 2.51
C TRP A 75 20.29 3.46 3.53
N LYS A 76 19.98 2.53 4.43
CA LYS A 76 20.89 2.11 5.50
C LYS A 76 22.05 1.28 4.97
N ARG A 77 21.78 0.26 4.15
CA ARG A 77 22.75 -0.76 3.74
C ARG A 77 23.41 -0.40 2.40
N GLY A 78 22.60 -0.16 1.38
CA GLY A 78 23.08 0.18 0.03
C GLY A 78 23.74 1.55 -0.04
N CYS A 79 23.09 2.59 0.50
CA CYS A 79 23.66 3.95 0.53
C CYS A 79 24.60 4.21 1.72
N ARG A 80 24.72 3.27 2.66
CA ARG A 80 25.52 3.36 3.89
C ARG A 80 25.22 4.60 4.74
N ARG A 81 23.96 5.03 4.78
CA ARG A 81 23.52 6.22 5.54
C ARG A 81 22.96 5.84 6.91
N LYS A 82 23.28 6.64 7.93
CA LYS A 82 22.78 6.46 9.30
C LYS A 82 21.58 7.34 9.64
N SER A 83 21.31 8.37 8.84
CA SER A 83 20.18 9.28 9.05
C SER A 83 18.84 8.59 8.83
N GLN A 84 17.78 9.14 9.44
CA GLN A 84 16.39 8.71 9.27
C GLN A 84 15.56 9.86 8.68
N PRO A 85 15.71 10.17 7.39
CA PRO A 85 14.94 11.23 6.77
C PRO A 85 13.44 10.90 6.75
N TRP A 86 12.64 11.95 6.60
CA TRP A 86 11.20 11.86 6.37
C TRP A 86 10.94 11.18 5.01
N ALA A 87 9.81 10.49 4.87
CA ALA A 87 9.51 9.68 3.69
C ALA A 87 9.69 10.44 2.37
N LYS A 88 9.24 11.71 2.30
CA LYS A 88 9.44 12.57 1.12
C LYS A 88 10.92 12.69 0.74
N ILE A 89 11.74 13.14 1.68
CA ILE A 89 13.19 13.35 1.49
C ILE A 89 13.89 12.02 1.17
N LEU A 90 13.46 10.93 1.79
CA LEU A 90 13.98 9.58 1.53
C LEU A 90 13.76 9.18 0.07
N ILE A 91 12.52 9.33 -0.43
CA ILE A 91 12.12 9.01 -1.80
C ILE A 91 12.91 9.87 -2.79
N ASP A 92 12.89 11.20 -2.61
CA ASP A 92 13.63 12.15 -3.47
C ASP A 92 15.12 11.81 -3.55
N SER A 93 15.71 11.52 -2.38
CA SER A 93 17.12 11.17 -2.26
C SER A 93 17.48 9.88 -2.99
N ILE A 94 16.63 8.85 -2.91
CA ILE A 94 16.87 7.58 -3.59
C ILE A 94 16.65 7.72 -5.09
N ALA A 95 15.58 8.43 -5.50
CA ALA A 95 15.27 8.69 -6.90
C ALA A 95 16.45 9.35 -7.63
N ALA A 96 17.04 10.38 -7.02
CA ALA A 96 18.21 11.08 -7.56
C ALA A 96 19.46 10.18 -7.68
N ARG A 97 19.62 9.20 -6.79
CA ARG A 97 20.77 8.27 -6.79
C ARG A 97 20.61 7.12 -7.79
N CYS A 98 19.39 6.67 -7.99
CA CYS A 98 19.05 5.56 -8.87
C CYS A 98 18.64 6.02 -10.28
N PHE A 99 18.71 7.32 -10.57
CA PHE A 99 18.24 7.91 -11.83
C PHE A 99 16.80 7.50 -12.18
N ALA A 100 15.93 7.45 -11.16
CA ALA A 100 14.52 7.13 -11.37
C ALA A 100 13.87 8.21 -12.25
N ARG A 101 12.96 7.79 -13.13
CA ARG A 101 12.24 8.71 -14.02
C ARG A 101 11.37 9.66 -13.20
N GLU A 102 11.28 10.91 -13.63
CA GLU A 102 10.45 11.93 -12.97
C GLU A 102 8.98 11.49 -12.88
N SER A 103 8.46 10.83 -13.93
CA SER A 103 7.11 10.25 -13.93
C SER A 103 6.91 9.23 -12.81
N ASP A 104 7.89 8.36 -12.60
CA ASP A 104 7.81 7.28 -11.61
C ASP A 104 7.88 7.89 -10.20
N LEU A 105 8.74 8.89 -10.01
CA LEU A 105 8.83 9.66 -8.76
C LEU A 105 7.51 10.37 -8.45
N ALA A 106 6.90 11.04 -9.44
CA ALA A 106 5.62 11.72 -9.28
C ALA A 106 4.52 10.76 -8.81
N TYR A 107 4.41 9.57 -9.43
CA TYR A 107 3.45 8.56 -9.00
C TYR A 107 3.69 8.06 -7.57
N VAL A 108 4.94 7.86 -7.16
CA VAL A 108 5.25 7.48 -5.76
C VAL A 108 4.80 8.57 -4.79
N HIS A 109 4.98 9.85 -5.14
CA HIS A 109 4.47 10.94 -4.32
C HIS A 109 2.95 11.00 -4.29
N GLU A 110 2.25 10.73 -5.39
CA GLU A 110 0.79 10.61 -5.40
C GLU A 110 0.30 9.56 -4.42
N VAL A 111 0.91 8.36 -4.41
CA VAL A 111 0.58 7.31 -3.43
C VAL A 111 0.87 7.76 -1.99
N ARG A 112 2.01 8.44 -1.77
CA ARG A 112 2.36 8.97 -0.46
C ARG A 112 1.33 9.98 0.04
N GLU A 113 0.92 10.92 -0.80
CA GLU A 113 -0.07 11.93 -0.42
C GLU A 113 -1.47 11.33 -0.23
N TYR A 114 -1.87 10.39 -1.08
CA TYR A 114 -3.12 9.65 -0.85
C TYR A 114 -3.08 8.93 0.51
N ARG A 115 -2.00 8.20 0.82
CA ARG A 115 -1.83 7.57 2.13
C ARG A 115 -1.91 8.58 3.28
N ASN A 116 -1.26 9.74 3.15
CA ASN A 116 -1.33 10.77 4.18
C ASN A 116 -2.76 11.29 4.36
N SER A 117 -3.52 11.45 3.27
CA SER A 117 -4.92 11.89 3.31
C SER A 117 -5.85 10.86 3.97
N LEU A 118 -5.53 9.56 3.89
CA LEU A 118 -6.29 8.52 4.61
C LEU A 118 -6.17 8.65 6.13
N LEU A 119 -5.10 9.30 6.61
CA LEU A 119 -4.78 9.47 8.03
C LEU A 119 -5.13 10.87 8.56
N HIS A 120 -5.50 11.81 7.68
CA HIS A 120 -5.73 13.21 8.02
C HIS A 120 -7.03 13.69 7.39
N GLU A 121 -7.94 14.26 8.19
CA GLU A 121 -9.17 14.86 7.69
C GLU A 121 -8.86 16.03 6.75
N GLY A 122 -9.13 15.88 5.45
CA GLY A 122 -8.83 16.88 4.43
C GLY A 122 -9.38 16.53 3.04
N ASN A 123 -9.13 17.39 2.06
CA ASN A 123 -9.51 17.12 0.66
C ASN A 123 -8.78 15.87 0.16
N LEU A 124 -9.54 14.81 -0.09
CA LEU A 124 -9.01 13.56 -0.62
C LEU A 124 -8.47 13.81 -2.03
N PRO A 125 -7.18 13.54 -2.29
CA PRO A 125 -6.66 13.51 -3.65
C PRO A 125 -7.37 12.41 -4.44
N ARG A 126 -7.10 12.34 -5.75
CA ARG A 126 -7.62 11.27 -6.62
C ARG A 126 -7.46 9.91 -5.92
N ARG A 127 -8.53 9.12 -5.85
CA ARG A 127 -8.50 7.77 -5.28
C ARG A 127 -7.47 6.91 -6.01
N ILE A 128 -6.59 6.27 -5.24
CA ILE A 128 -5.58 5.34 -5.72
C ILE A 128 -5.97 3.93 -5.26
N THR A 129 -6.03 3.00 -6.20
CA THR A 129 -6.33 1.60 -5.87
C THR A 129 -5.10 0.86 -5.36
N VAL A 130 -5.30 -0.25 -4.64
CA VAL A 130 -4.22 -1.15 -4.21
C VAL A 130 -3.37 -1.63 -5.40
N GLN A 131 -4.02 -1.96 -6.52
CA GLN A 131 -3.35 -2.40 -7.75
C GLN A 131 -2.48 -1.28 -8.36
N GLN A 132 -3.00 -0.05 -8.40
CA GLN A 132 -2.25 1.11 -8.90
C GLN A 132 -1.02 1.38 -8.01
N ALA A 133 -1.22 1.44 -6.70
CA ALA A 133 -0.15 1.63 -5.73
C ALA A 133 0.93 0.53 -5.86
N ARG A 134 0.53 -0.74 -5.93
CA ARG A 134 1.47 -1.84 -6.17
C ARG A 134 2.27 -1.62 -7.44
N SER A 135 1.60 -1.34 -8.55
CA SER A 135 2.25 -1.20 -9.85
C SER A 135 3.30 -0.09 -9.84
N CYS A 136 2.94 1.13 -9.41
CA CYS A 136 3.88 2.25 -9.44
C CYS A 136 5.02 2.11 -8.42
N LEU A 137 4.74 1.61 -7.21
CA LEU A 137 5.77 1.39 -6.20
C LEU A 137 6.76 0.30 -6.64
N CYS A 138 6.28 -0.77 -7.27
CA CYS A 138 7.17 -1.79 -7.82
C CYS A 138 8.01 -1.27 -9.00
N VAL A 139 7.45 -0.41 -9.86
CA VAL A 139 8.22 0.25 -10.92
C VAL A 139 9.33 1.10 -10.31
N PHE A 140 9.04 1.90 -9.27
CA PHE A 140 10.08 2.67 -8.58
C PHE A 140 11.16 1.77 -7.98
N LEU A 141 10.76 0.69 -7.30
CA LEU A 141 11.70 -0.27 -6.70
C LEU A 141 12.59 -0.96 -7.74
N SER A 142 12.16 -1.05 -9.00
CA SER A 142 12.96 -1.65 -10.07
C SER A 142 14.20 -0.84 -10.44
N HIS A 143 14.26 0.44 -10.04
CA HIS A 143 15.43 1.30 -10.21
C HIS A 143 16.51 1.05 -9.15
N LEU A 144 16.20 0.34 -8.06
CA LEU A 144 17.19 0.02 -7.03
C LEU A 144 18.16 -1.04 -7.56
N PRO A 145 19.44 -1.02 -7.12
CA PRO A 145 20.36 -2.13 -7.35
C PRO A 145 19.74 -3.45 -6.89
N ARG A 146 20.06 -4.59 -7.51
CA ARG A 146 19.48 -5.88 -7.08
C ARG A 146 20.14 -6.45 -5.83
N ASP A 147 21.43 -6.15 -5.68
CA ASP A 147 22.29 -6.66 -4.62
C ASP A 147 22.89 -5.45 -3.87
N TRP A 148 22.35 -5.14 -2.69
CA TRP A 148 22.86 -4.10 -1.79
C TRP A 148 22.97 -4.56 -0.34
#